data_AF-A0A8S4FXH9-F1
#
_entry.id   AF-A0A8S4FXH9-F1
#
_cell.length_a   1.000
_cell.length_b   1.000
_cell.length_c   1.000
_cell.angle_alpha   90.00
_cell.angle_beta   90.00
_cell.angle_gamma   90.00
#
_symmetry.space_group_name_H-M   'P 1'
#
loop_
_entity.id
_entity.type
_entity.pdbx_description
1 polymer ?
#
loop_
_entity_poly.entity_id
_entity_poly.type
_entity_poly.pdbx_seq_one_letter_code
_entity_poly.pdbx_strand_id
1 'polypeptide(L)'
;MKKCKEDEDRITLESSHMFYHQEGDQLSQGGVGFLVNKTLVNNVVEISSVSNRVAYLVLKLTERYSLKVVQIKLETVLGLTVNSNAALDCDPNTDLVAYPAGCTVVLYNTRKNRQSHVLNASRKSVTCVCFSPDGRYLATGESGHAPAVRIWDLQDPTASGAVQIAEFPGHTHGVSCVAFSTSSKYLVSVGSQHDMIINVWDWRANLKLASNKVSSRVLAVSFAESGNYFVTVGFRHVKFWYLEYSRSAKYKEPVPLMGRSAILGELKDNEFCSVVCGRGASADCTYAVTRSGLLCEFNTRRLLDKWVELRRYFRICRCHVSRVPGRAGGRSAILGSLKDNEFCSVVCGRGASADCTYAVTRSGLLCEFNTRRLLDKWLGRGWTTSANCMAIGGDYIFVGCADGIVRCFAPDSLQYITTLPRTHYLGVDVAQGTHISHMFTVPPDAKYPDAVALTYNPREHKLTCVYSDHSLYVWHCRDIHRVGKSHSALYHSACIWGVDMHADGSFLTCSSDDTVRQWHLGTANETNIYSNELSNILYIDPGLKFLKDADLTSGADKDKSKSYDDKIGVRCIRISPDGAHIASGDRSGNVYIHANSGELLRTLEAHDAEVSWLQDTAFSTKH
;
A
#
# COMPACT_ATOMS: atom_id res chain seq x y z
N MET A 1 -32.54 -63.35 40.83
CA MET A 1 -33.09 -62.25 40.01
C MET A 1 -32.41 -60.95 40.44
N LYS A 2 -31.60 -60.38 39.53
CA LYS A 2 -30.92 -59.08 39.63
C LYS A 2 -31.69 -58.07 38.78
N LYS A 3 -31.80 -56.82 39.22
CA LYS A 3 -31.06 -55.65 38.68
C LYS A 3 -31.53 -54.35 39.37
N CYS A 4 -30.55 -53.55 39.82
CA CYS A 4 -30.68 -52.15 40.20
C CYS A 4 -30.40 -51.23 38.99
N LYS A 5 -30.91 -49.99 39.09
CA LYS A 5 -30.84 -48.88 38.13
C LYS A 5 -29.46 -48.18 38.13
N GLU A 6 -29.04 -47.69 36.96
CA GLU A 6 -27.76 -47.01 36.67
C GLU A 6 -27.93 -45.51 36.37
N ASP A 7 -26.84 -44.79 36.65
CA ASP A 7 -26.55 -43.35 36.50
C ASP A 7 -26.34 -42.89 35.04
N GLU A 8 -26.57 -41.60 34.78
CA GLU A 8 -26.21 -40.93 33.52
C GLU A 8 -24.79 -40.35 33.56
N ASP A 9 -23.93 -40.78 32.63
CA ASP A 9 -22.55 -40.36 32.50
C ASP A 9 -22.19 -40.00 31.04
N ARG A 10 -21.32 -38.99 30.91
CA ARG A 10 -20.41 -38.60 29.82
C ARG A 10 -20.54 -39.23 28.41
N ILE A 11 -20.61 -38.36 27.39
CA ILE A 11 -20.19 -38.69 26.01
C ILE A 11 -18.96 -37.86 25.62
N THR A 12 -17.83 -38.55 25.55
CA THR A 12 -16.62 -38.23 24.79
C THR A 12 -16.89 -38.30 23.28
N LEU A 13 -16.46 -37.30 22.51
CA LEU A 13 -16.35 -37.41 21.05
C LEU A 13 -14.87 -37.34 20.64
N GLU A 14 -14.35 -38.52 20.29
CA GLU A 14 -13.08 -38.70 19.58
C GLU A 14 -13.23 -38.34 18.09
N SER A 15 -12.10 -37.96 17.50
CA SER A 15 -11.87 -37.57 16.12
C SER A 15 -12.21 -38.65 15.08
N SER A 16 -12.87 -38.27 13.98
CA SER A 16 -12.54 -38.68 12.59
C SER A 16 -13.61 -38.20 11.58
N HIS A 17 -13.16 -37.94 10.34
CA HIS A 17 -13.93 -37.65 9.12
C HIS A 17 -14.55 -36.24 8.97
N MET A 18 -13.98 -35.45 8.06
CA MET A 18 -14.77 -34.57 7.20
C MET A 18 -14.34 -34.75 5.74
N PHE A 19 -15.37 -34.79 4.89
CA PHE A 19 -15.45 -35.43 3.59
C PHE A 19 -14.93 -34.57 2.43
N TYR A 20 -14.40 -35.24 1.40
CA TYR A 20 -14.52 -34.81 0.01
C TYR A 20 -15.98 -34.93 -0.43
N HIS A 21 -16.54 -33.90 -1.06
CA HIS A 21 -17.57 -34.07 -2.07
C HIS A 21 -17.51 -32.96 -3.11
N GLN A 22 -17.36 -33.38 -4.36
CA GLN A 22 -17.53 -32.60 -5.58
C GLN A 22 -18.85 -33.07 -6.20
N GLU A 23 -19.75 -32.14 -6.56
CA GLU A 23 -20.57 -32.12 -7.79
C GLU A 23 -21.65 -31.01 -7.70
N GLY A 24 -21.79 -30.22 -8.77
CA GLY A 24 -23.02 -29.49 -9.09
C GLY A 24 -22.97 -27.95 -9.10
N ASP A 25 -22.39 -27.38 -10.16
CA ASP A 25 -22.67 -26.07 -10.78
C ASP A 25 -22.53 -24.73 -10.02
N GLN A 26 -21.57 -23.95 -10.56
CA GLN A 26 -21.19 -22.54 -10.38
C GLN A 26 -20.01 -22.27 -9.42
N LEU A 27 -18.84 -22.69 -9.88
CA LEU A 27 -17.53 -22.32 -9.34
C LEU A 27 -17.23 -20.83 -9.57
N SER A 28 -17.30 -20.03 -8.49
CA SER A 28 -16.44 -18.86 -8.33
C SER A 28 -15.39 -19.21 -7.27
N GLN A 29 -14.13 -19.13 -7.69
CA GLN A 29 -12.94 -19.64 -6.99
C GLN A 29 -12.63 -18.86 -5.71
N GLY A 30 -12.29 -19.59 -4.64
CA GLY A 30 -11.81 -19.04 -3.36
C GLY A 30 -11.83 -20.08 -2.24
N GLY A 31 -11.09 -21.19 -2.39
CA GLY A 31 -10.93 -22.17 -1.32
C GLY A 31 -10.02 -21.63 -0.22
N VAL A 32 -10.56 -21.44 0.99
CA VAL A 32 -9.80 -21.12 2.20
C VAL A 32 -9.32 -22.45 2.81
N GLY A 33 -8.01 -22.71 2.79
CA GLY A 33 -7.41 -23.87 3.44
C GLY A 33 -7.02 -23.55 4.88
N PHE A 34 -7.43 -24.39 5.83
CA PHE A 34 -6.98 -24.34 7.24
C PHE A 34 -5.95 -25.44 7.47
N LEU A 35 -4.79 -25.09 8.02
CA LEU A 35 -3.79 -26.07 8.48
C LEU A 35 -3.59 -25.89 10.00
N VAL A 36 -4.32 -26.68 10.78
CA VAL A 36 -4.14 -26.79 12.24
C VAL A 36 -3.26 -28.00 12.49
N ASN A 37 -1.95 -27.80 12.67
CA ASN A 37 -1.07 -28.91 13.04
C ASN A 37 -0.94 -28.99 14.56
N LYS A 38 -1.30 -30.16 15.12
CA LYS A 38 -1.29 -30.47 16.56
C LYS A 38 0.10 -30.43 17.20
N THR A 39 1.18 -30.33 16.41
CA THR A 39 2.56 -30.44 16.90
C THR A 39 3.18 -29.11 17.34
N LEU A 40 2.66 -27.97 16.88
CA LEU A 40 2.94 -26.66 17.47
C LEU A 40 1.87 -26.39 18.52
N VAL A 41 2.16 -26.71 19.78
CA VAL A 41 1.20 -26.59 20.90
C VAL A 41 0.64 -25.15 21.08
N ASN A 42 1.05 -24.14 20.30
CA ASN A 42 0.57 -22.77 20.48
C ASN A 42 0.35 -21.90 19.21
N ASN A 43 0.56 -22.33 17.95
CA ASN A 43 0.41 -21.44 16.77
C ASN A 43 -0.32 -22.13 15.58
N VAL A 44 -1.15 -21.38 14.84
CA VAL A 44 -1.90 -21.79 13.62
C VAL A 44 -1.62 -20.79 12.50
N VAL A 45 -1.41 -21.24 11.26
CA VAL A 45 -1.25 -20.37 10.10
C VAL A 45 -2.53 -20.43 9.25
N GLU A 46 -3.14 -19.28 8.97
CA GLU A 46 -4.34 -19.16 8.13
C GLU A 46 -4.05 -18.34 6.87
N ILE A 47 -4.46 -18.87 5.71
CA ILE A 47 -4.42 -18.14 4.44
C ILE A 47 -5.78 -17.46 4.24
N SER A 48 -5.84 -16.14 4.35
CA SER A 48 -7.04 -15.39 4.00
C SER A 48 -6.88 -14.70 2.65
N SER A 49 -7.60 -15.17 1.62
CA SER A 49 -7.67 -14.48 0.33
C SER A 49 -8.87 -13.53 0.32
N VAL A 50 -8.62 -12.23 0.10
CA VAL A 50 -9.68 -11.26 -0.17
C VAL A 50 -9.23 -10.40 -1.34
N SER A 51 -9.80 -10.67 -2.52
CA SER A 51 -9.60 -9.96 -3.80
C SER A 51 -8.18 -10.02 -4.42
N ASN A 52 -7.89 -11.00 -5.30
CA ASN A 52 -6.73 -11.09 -6.23
C ASN A 52 -5.31 -10.66 -5.76
N ARG A 53 -5.12 -10.39 -4.47
CA ARG A 53 -3.91 -9.94 -3.78
C ARG A 53 -4.08 -10.44 -2.34
N VAL A 54 -3.22 -11.36 -1.90
CA VAL A 54 -3.40 -12.14 -0.66
C VAL A 54 -2.39 -11.69 0.39
N ALA A 55 -2.82 -11.64 1.66
CA ALA A 55 -1.93 -11.51 2.82
C ALA A 55 -2.22 -12.68 3.79
N TYR A 56 -1.21 -13.08 4.55
CA TYR A 56 -1.31 -14.19 5.52
C TYR A 56 -1.66 -13.70 6.91
N LEU A 57 -2.35 -14.56 7.65
CA LEU A 57 -2.63 -14.39 9.07
C LEU A 57 -1.88 -15.48 9.84
N VAL A 58 -0.93 -15.09 10.68
CA VAL A 58 -0.31 -15.98 11.66
C VAL A 58 -1.08 -15.82 12.97
N LEU A 59 -1.72 -16.90 13.41
CA LEU A 59 -2.54 -16.94 14.61
C LEU A 59 -1.78 -17.63 15.74
N LYS A 60 -1.91 -17.07 16.94
CA LYS A 60 -1.45 -17.67 18.19
C LYS A 60 -2.62 -18.27 18.95
N LEU A 61 -2.51 -19.56 19.27
CA LEU A 61 -3.35 -20.27 20.21
C LEU A 61 -2.82 -20.03 21.62
N THR A 62 -3.71 -19.70 22.56
CA THR A 62 -3.38 -19.70 23.99
C THR A 62 -4.41 -20.53 24.73
N GLU A 63 -3.97 -21.64 25.30
CA GLU A 63 -4.78 -22.45 26.20
C GLU A 63 -4.73 -21.86 27.61
N ARG A 64 -5.90 -21.46 28.14
CA ARG A 64 -6.01 -21.13 29.57
C ARG A 64 -6.49 -22.36 30.32
N TYR A 65 -5.55 -23.05 30.99
CA TYR A 65 -5.78 -24.28 31.76
C TYR A 65 -6.94 -24.19 32.76
N SER A 66 -7.27 -23.00 33.25
CA SER A 66 -8.34 -22.80 34.23
C SER A 66 -9.77 -22.77 33.65
N LEU A 67 -9.96 -22.71 32.32
CA LEU A 67 -11.30 -22.52 31.73
C LEU A 67 -11.67 -23.48 30.59
N LYS A 68 -10.77 -24.38 30.13
CA LYS A 68 -10.99 -25.19 28.90
C LYS A 68 -11.47 -24.35 27.70
N VAL A 69 -11.06 -23.10 27.63
CA VAL A 69 -11.33 -22.22 26.47
C VAL A 69 -10.01 -22.00 25.75
N VAL A 70 -9.98 -22.40 24.48
CA VAL A 70 -8.88 -22.10 23.56
C VAL A 70 -9.15 -20.72 22.97
N GLN A 71 -8.25 -19.76 23.21
CA GLN A 71 -8.35 -18.43 22.61
C GLN A 71 -7.39 -18.34 21.43
N ILE A 72 -7.93 -18.08 20.24
CA ILE A 72 -7.15 -17.79 19.02
C ILE A 72 -7.00 -16.27 18.91
N LYS A 73 -5.79 -15.77 18.72
CA LYS A 73 -5.50 -14.35 18.50
C LYS A 73 -4.59 -14.19 17.29
N LEU A 74 -4.90 -13.22 16.42
CA LEU A 74 -4.00 -12.82 15.35
C LEU A 74 -2.71 -12.25 15.93
N GLU A 75 -1.58 -12.87 15.60
CA GLU A 75 -0.24 -12.46 16.05
C GLU A 75 0.41 -11.55 15.02
N THR A 76 0.55 -12.04 13.78
CA THR A 76 1.30 -11.35 12.72
C THR A 76 0.57 -11.45 11.39
N VAL A 77 0.69 -10.42 10.56
CA VAL A 77 0.26 -10.42 9.16
C VAL A 77 1.49 -10.32 8.28
N LEU A 78 1.61 -11.25 7.33
CA LEU A 78 2.66 -11.22 6.31
C LEU A 78 2.01 -10.84 4.99
N GLY A 79 2.37 -9.68 4.43
CA GLY A 79 1.77 -9.17 3.20
C GLY A 79 1.24 -7.75 3.35
N LEU A 80 1.05 -7.12 2.20
CA LEU A 80 0.44 -5.80 2.08
C LEU A 80 -0.28 -5.70 0.73
N THR A 81 -1.24 -4.77 0.64
CA THR A 81 -2.00 -4.48 -0.58
C THR A 81 -1.97 -2.99 -0.96
N VAL A 82 -0.93 -2.28 -0.51
CA VAL A 82 -0.71 -0.86 -0.81
C VAL A 82 -0.40 -0.69 -2.30
N ASN A 83 -1.16 0.18 -2.96
CA ASN A 83 -0.99 0.51 -4.38
C ASN A 83 -0.83 2.01 -4.66
N SER A 84 -0.95 2.85 -3.64
CA SER A 84 -0.85 4.31 -3.74
C SER A 84 -0.65 4.94 -2.36
N ASN A 85 -0.29 6.23 -2.33
CA ASN A 85 -0.19 7.00 -1.09
C ASN A 85 -1.52 7.12 -0.32
N ALA A 86 -2.68 6.86 -0.95
CA ALA A 86 -3.96 6.84 -0.23
C ALA A 86 -4.13 5.60 0.67
N ALA A 87 -3.32 4.55 0.44
CA ALA A 87 -3.35 3.30 1.18
C ALA A 87 -2.20 3.17 2.21
N LEU A 88 -1.35 4.19 2.36
CA LEU A 88 -0.24 4.18 3.30
C LEU A 88 -0.20 5.51 4.05
N ASP A 89 -0.28 5.46 5.36
CA ASP A 89 -0.18 6.66 6.19
C ASP A 89 0.61 6.38 7.47
N CYS A 90 1.23 7.41 8.04
CA CYS A 90 1.88 7.31 9.35
C CYS A 90 1.30 8.34 10.29
N ASP A 91 1.14 7.94 11.55
CA ASP A 91 0.70 8.86 12.58
C ASP A 91 1.79 9.93 12.82
N PRO A 92 1.49 11.23 12.68
CA PRO A 92 2.45 12.28 12.98
C PRO A 92 2.84 12.35 14.47
N ASN A 93 2.02 11.79 15.36
CA ASN A 93 2.18 11.89 16.81
C ASN A 93 2.65 10.59 17.45
N THR A 94 2.55 9.44 16.79
CA THR A 94 3.02 8.15 17.32
C THR A 94 3.97 7.45 16.36
N ASP A 95 4.46 6.27 16.72
CA ASP A 95 5.41 5.49 15.92
C ASP A 95 4.71 4.53 14.93
N LEU A 96 3.40 4.72 14.71
CA LEU A 96 2.56 3.82 13.94
C LEU A 96 2.56 4.18 12.47
N VAL A 97 2.66 3.13 11.65
CA VAL A 97 2.38 3.16 10.22
C VAL A 97 1.18 2.26 9.97
N ALA A 98 0.20 2.75 9.23
CA ALA A 98 -0.98 1.98 8.83
C ALA A 98 -0.88 1.60 7.35
N TYR A 99 -1.07 0.32 7.05
CA TYR A 99 -1.20 -0.16 5.69
C TYR A 99 -2.20 -1.33 5.61
N PRO A 100 -3.00 -1.44 4.54
CA PRO A 100 -3.89 -2.56 4.34
C PRO A 100 -3.13 -3.80 3.89
N ALA A 101 -3.66 -4.95 4.29
CA ALA A 101 -3.28 -6.28 3.91
C ALA A 101 -4.58 -7.07 3.64
N GLY A 102 -5.16 -6.86 2.46
CA GLY A 102 -6.50 -7.34 2.12
C GLY A 102 -7.57 -6.63 2.95
N CYS A 103 -8.34 -7.36 3.75
CA CYS A 103 -9.40 -6.80 4.59
C CYS A 103 -8.94 -6.32 5.98
N THR A 104 -7.69 -6.62 6.37
CA THR A 104 -7.10 -6.20 7.64
C THR A 104 -6.23 -4.97 7.41
N VAL A 105 -6.16 -4.06 8.39
CA VAL A 105 -5.13 -3.00 8.40
C VAL A 105 -4.10 -3.33 9.46
N VAL A 106 -2.84 -3.38 9.03
CA VAL A 106 -1.69 -3.56 9.91
C VAL A 106 -1.28 -2.20 10.45
N LEU A 107 -1.23 -2.10 11.78
CA LEU A 107 -0.65 -1.00 12.53
C LEU A 107 0.73 -1.41 13.01
N TYR A 108 1.74 -1.03 12.23
CA TYR A 108 3.12 -1.40 12.49
C TYR A 108 3.81 -0.32 13.34
N ASN A 109 4.23 -0.69 14.55
CA ASN A 109 5.04 0.17 15.39
C ASN A 109 6.51 0.06 14.98
N THR A 110 6.99 1.11 14.31
CA THR A 110 8.34 1.15 13.74
C THR A 110 9.45 1.15 14.80
N ARG A 111 9.17 1.59 16.04
CA ARG A 111 10.15 1.66 17.14
C ARG A 111 10.27 0.32 17.87
N LYS A 112 9.14 -0.32 18.16
CA LYS A 112 9.08 -1.59 18.90
C LYS A 112 9.19 -2.82 17.99
N ASN A 113 9.13 -2.62 16.67
CA ASN A 113 9.06 -3.70 15.67
C ASN A 113 7.94 -4.70 15.98
N ARG A 114 6.73 -4.18 16.23
CA ARG A 114 5.56 -4.98 16.58
C ARG A 114 4.36 -4.57 15.77
N GLN A 115 3.58 -5.56 15.37
CA GLN A 115 2.31 -5.36 14.69
C GLN A 115 1.16 -5.37 15.70
N SER A 116 0.16 -4.55 15.40
CA SER A 116 -1.19 -4.63 15.92
C SER A 116 -2.14 -4.50 14.75
N HIS A 117 -3.40 -4.90 14.93
CA HIS A 117 -4.28 -5.14 13.79
C HIS A 117 -5.62 -4.48 13.98
N VAL A 118 -6.14 -3.90 12.90
CA VAL A 118 -7.53 -3.48 12.78
C VAL A 118 -8.27 -4.56 12.01
N LEU A 119 -9.09 -5.33 12.73
CA LEU A 119 -9.85 -6.44 12.16
C LEU A 119 -11.21 -5.94 11.69
N ASN A 120 -11.41 -5.97 10.37
CA ASN A 120 -12.65 -5.53 9.76
C ASN A 120 -13.68 -6.66 9.73
N ALA A 121 -14.76 -6.51 10.50
CA ALA A 121 -15.80 -7.54 10.61
C ALA A 121 -16.50 -7.87 9.28
N SER A 122 -16.56 -6.92 8.34
CA SER A 122 -17.19 -7.10 7.03
C SER A 122 -16.39 -8.02 6.09
N ARG A 123 -15.10 -8.26 6.40
CA ARG A 123 -14.13 -8.96 5.55
C ARG A 123 -13.96 -8.40 4.13
N LYS A 124 -14.32 -7.13 3.90
CA LYS A 124 -14.07 -6.45 2.61
C LYS A 124 -12.66 -5.88 2.57
N SER A 125 -12.05 -5.93 1.39
CA SER A 125 -10.70 -5.41 1.17
C SER A 125 -10.64 -3.90 1.39
N VAL A 126 -9.62 -3.44 2.12
CA VAL A 126 -9.39 -2.04 2.47
C VAL A 126 -8.49 -1.39 1.41
N THR A 127 -8.94 -0.27 0.87
CA THR A 127 -8.28 0.41 -0.26
C THR A 127 -7.61 1.72 0.11
N CYS A 128 -8.02 2.33 1.22
CA CYS A 128 -7.47 3.59 1.69
C CYS A 128 -7.52 3.70 3.20
N VAL A 129 -6.53 4.39 3.76
CA VAL A 129 -6.36 4.62 5.20
C VAL A 129 -5.94 6.07 5.44
N CYS A 130 -6.33 6.64 6.58
CA CYS A 130 -5.89 7.98 6.97
C CYS A 130 -5.95 8.11 8.50
N PHE A 131 -4.87 8.57 9.12
CA PHE A 131 -4.85 8.94 10.53
C PHE A 131 -5.53 10.29 10.76
N SER A 132 -6.21 10.43 11.89
CA SER A 132 -6.62 11.75 12.36
C SER A 132 -5.39 12.60 12.71
N PRO A 133 -5.46 13.92 12.54
CA PRO A 133 -4.37 14.84 12.93
C PRO A 133 -3.85 14.69 14.37
N ASP A 134 -4.69 14.20 15.29
CA ASP A 134 -4.33 13.92 16.69
C ASP A 134 -3.75 12.51 16.93
N GLY A 135 -3.70 11.65 15.91
CA GLY A 135 -3.14 10.29 15.99
C GLY A 135 -4.00 9.28 16.75
N ARG A 136 -5.16 9.68 17.25
CA ARG A 136 -6.03 8.79 18.05
C ARG A 136 -6.90 7.89 17.20
N TYR A 137 -7.33 8.37 16.05
CA TYR A 137 -8.32 7.69 15.22
C TYR A 137 -7.72 7.31 13.87
N LEU A 138 -8.20 6.20 13.32
CA LEU A 138 -7.91 5.77 11.95
C LEU A 138 -9.21 5.68 11.16
N ALA A 139 -9.23 6.29 9.98
CA ALA A 139 -10.28 6.08 8.99
C ALA A 139 -9.84 5.03 7.97
N THR A 140 -10.74 4.11 7.61
CA THR A 140 -10.51 3.08 6.59
C THR A 140 -11.65 3.06 5.58
N GLY A 141 -11.35 2.96 4.30
CA GLY A 141 -12.33 2.79 3.23
C GLY A 141 -12.26 1.42 2.58
N GLU A 142 -13.42 0.82 2.32
CA GLU A 142 -13.54 -0.53 1.74
C GLU A 142 -13.78 -0.54 0.24
N SER A 143 -13.57 -1.70 -0.37
CA SER A 143 -13.94 -2.01 -1.75
C SER A 143 -15.05 -3.08 -1.84
N GLY A 144 -15.63 -3.22 -3.03
CA GLY A 144 -16.64 -4.23 -3.34
C GLY A 144 -18.06 -3.70 -3.24
N HIS A 145 -19.04 -4.60 -3.20
CA HIS A 145 -20.45 -4.24 -3.15
C HIS A 145 -20.83 -3.69 -1.76
N ALA A 146 -21.53 -2.55 -1.71
CA ALA A 146 -21.97 -1.87 -0.47
C ALA A 146 -20.85 -1.66 0.57
N PRO A 147 -19.72 -1.02 0.20
CA PRO A 147 -18.61 -0.75 1.10
C PRO A 147 -19.00 0.29 2.16
N ALA A 148 -18.36 0.20 3.31
CA ALA A 148 -18.46 1.20 4.37
C ALA A 148 -17.15 1.97 4.52
N VAL A 149 -17.28 3.15 5.11
CA VAL A 149 -16.14 3.86 5.71
C VAL A 149 -16.21 3.64 7.20
N ARG A 150 -15.12 3.21 7.81
CA ARG A 150 -15.04 2.93 9.25
C ARG A 150 -14.07 3.86 9.96
N ILE A 151 -14.40 4.16 11.21
CA ILE A 151 -13.51 4.88 12.12
C ILE A 151 -13.18 3.98 13.29
N TRP A 152 -11.89 3.94 13.61
CA TRP A 152 -11.31 3.11 14.65
C TRP A 152 -10.66 4.00 15.71
N ASP A 153 -10.98 3.79 16.99
CA ASP A 153 -10.21 4.37 18.11
C ASP A 153 -9.03 3.45 18.40
N LEU A 154 -7.82 3.99 18.35
CA LEU A 154 -6.58 3.26 18.56
C LEU A 154 -6.08 3.33 20.01
N GLN A 155 -6.68 4.18 20.84
CA GLN A 155 -6.20 4.49 22.20
C GLN A 155 -7.25 4.25 23.28
N ASP A 156 -8.30 3.47 22.99
CA ASP A 156 -9.31 3.14 23.99
C ASP A 156 -8.66 2.33 25.14
N PRO A 157 -8.61 2.89 26.37
CA PRO A 157 -7.94 2.23 27.51
C PRO A 157 -8.66 0.97 27.98
N THR A 158 -9.92 0.76 27.57
CA THR A 158 -10.72 -0.42 27.94
C THR A 158 -10.51 -1.60 27.00
N ALA A 159 -9.92 -1.37 25.82
CA ALA A 159 -9.74 -2.38 24.79
C ALA A 159 -8.26 -2.72 24.56
N SER A 160 -7.98 -4.00 24.28
CA SER A 160 -6.62 -4.47 23.98
C SER A 160 -6.20 -4.27 22.52
N GLY A 161 -6.84 -3.35 21.78
CA GLY A 161 -6.65 -3.15 20.35
C GLY A 161 -7.59 -2.07 19.78
N ALA A 162 -7.57 -1.91 18.46
CA ALA A 162 -8.40 -0.92 17.78
C ALA A 162 -9.89 -1.27 17.87
N VAL A 163 -10.72 -0.29 18.25
CA VAL A 163 -12.18 -0.46 18.40
C VAL A 163 -12.89 0.30 17.31
N GLN A 164 -13.81 -0.37 16.59
CA GLN A 164 -14.69 0.32 15.65
C GLN A 164 -15.67 1.19 16.44
N ILE A 165 -15.62 2.50 16.20
CA ILE A 165 -16.52 3.46 16.87
C ILE A 165 -17.57 4.07 15.92
N ALA A 166 -17.35 3.96 14.61
CA ALA A 166 -18.32 4.41 13.62
C ALA A 166 -18.25 3.60 12.33
N GLU A 167 -19.40 3.46 11.68
CA GLU A 167 -19.56 2.83 10.38
C GLU A 167 -20.51 3.67 9.51
N PHE A 168 -20.03 4.01 8.32
CA PHE A 168 -20.70 4.91 7.41
C PHE A 168 -21.02 4.20 6.09
N PRO A 169 -22.25 3.66 5.94
CA PRO A 169 -22.74 3.17 4.67
C PRO A 169 -23.15 4.34 3.77
N GLY A 170 -22.80 4.28 2.49
CA GLY A 170 -23.17 5.34 1.55
C GLY A 170 -22.51 5.29 0.19
N HIS A 171 -21.45 4.49 0.04
CA HIS A 171 -20.86 4.16 -1.25
C HIS A 171 -21.40 2.79 -1.70
N THR A 172 -21.38 2.53 -3.00
CA THR A 172 -21.98 1.31 -3.59
C THR A 172 -20.96 0.32 -4.15
N HIS A 173 -19.82 0.79 -4.67
CA HIS A 173 -18.84 -0.05 -5.40
C HIS A 173 -17.42 -0.05 -4.82
N GLY A 174 -17.05 0.99 -4.07
CA GLY A 174 -15.75 1.09 -3.40
C GLY A 174 -15.47 2.50 -2.93
N VAL A 175 -14.55 2.65 -1.99
CA VAL A 175 -14.01 3.92 -1.52
C VAL A 175 -12.59 4.05 -2.07
N SER A 176 -12.29 5.16 -2.72
CA SER A 176 -10.98 5.41 -3.34
C SER A 176 -10.06 6.23 -2.44
N CYS A 177 -10.61 7.19 -1.70
CA CYS A 177 -9.87 8.05 -0.80
C CYS A 177 -10.70 8.36 0.45
N VAL A 178 -10.02 8.46 1.59
CA VAL A 178 -10.54 9.03 2.83
C VAL A 178 -9.58 10.12 3.31
N ALA A 179 -10.12 11.17 3.93
CA ALA A 179 -9.29 12.20 4.54
C ALA A 179 -10.00 12.84 5.74
N PHE A 180 -9.27 13.01 6.83
CA PHE A 180 -9.70 13.83 7.94
C PHE A 180 -9.51 15.32 7.64
N SER A 181 -10.47 16.13 8.09
CA SER A 181 -10.27 17.57 8.20
C SER A 181 -9.14 17.90 9.18
N THR A 182 -8.50 19.06 9.00
CA THR A 182 -7.43 19.54 9.89
C THR A 182 -7.87 19.69 11.36
N SER A 183 -9.16 19.98 11.59
CA SER A 183 -9.77 20.04 12.92
C SER A 183 -10.21 18.68 13.48
N SER A 184 -10.02 17.59 12.73
CA SER A 184 -10.52 16.24 13.03
C SER A 184 -12.04 16.13 13.21
N LYS A 185 -12.82 17.18 12.91
CA LYS A 185 -14.27 17.20 13.11
C LYS A 185 -15.01 16.45 12.00
N TYR A 186 -14.58 16.67 10.76
CA TYR A 186 -15.18 16.10 9.57
C TYR A 186 -14.28 15.03 8.96
N LEU A 187 -14.92 14.03 8.37
CA LEU A 187 -14.29 13.04 7.50
C LEU A 187 -14.89 13.17 6.10
N VAL A 188 -14.04 13.13 5.08
CA VAL A 188 -14.47 13.03 3.68
C VAL A 188 -14.16 11.64 3.17
N SER A 189 -15.11 11.07 2.43
CA SER A 189 -14.89 9.84 1.68
C SER A 189 -15.33 10.01 0.23
N VAL A 190 -14.53 9.44 -0.66
CA VAL A 190 -14.75 9.52 -2.10
C VAL A 190 -14.93 8.12 -2.67
N GLY A 191 -15.99 7.94 -3.45
CA GLY A 191 -16.30 6.69 -4.12
C GLY A 191 -15.29 6.32 -5.20
N SER A 192 -15.31 5.06 -5.63
CA SER A 192 -14.61 4.59 -6.81
C SER A 192 -15.23 5.17 -8.09
N GLN A 193 -14.60 4.89 -9.24
CA GLN A 193 -15.09 5.31 -10.56
C GLN A 193 -16.52 4.81 -10.88
N HIS A 194 -16.99 3.75 -10.24
CA HIS A 194 -18.35 3.24 -10.47
C HIS A 194 -19.38 3.84 -9.51
N ASP A 195 -18.92 4.36 -8.35
CA ASP A 195 -19.79 4.98 -7.37
C ASP A 195 -19.95 6.49 -7.62
N MET A 196 -18.85 7.19 -7.93
CA MET A 196 -18.83 8.61 -8.29
C MET A 196 -19.55 9.53 -7.28
N ILE A 197 -19.58 9.16 -6.00
CA ILE A 197 -20.18 9.98 -4.94
C ILE A 197 -19.09 10.47 -4.00
N ILE A 198 -19.26 11.67 -3.47
CA ILE A 198 -18.49 12.18 -2.35
C ILE A 198 -19.41 12.41 -1.15
N ASN A 199 -18.96 12.00 0.03
CA ASN A 199 -19.69 12.16 1.27
C ASN A 199 -18.84 12.92 2.30
N VAL A 200 -19.49 13.78 3.08
CA VAL A 200 -18.92 14.43 4.26
C VAL A 200 -19.66 13.95 5.50
N TRP A 201 -18.89 13.52 6.48
CA TRP A 201 -19.40 12.92 7.71
C TRP A 201 -19.01 13.77 8.92
N ASP A 202 -19.98 14.05 9.79
CA ASP A 202 -19.70 14.30 11.19
C ASP A 202 -19.61 12.95 11.86
N TRP A 203 -18.38 12.43 11.95
CA TRP A 203 -18.19 11.06 12.36
C TRP A 203 -18.46 10.84 13.86
N ARG A 204 -18.37 11.91 14.66
CA ARG A 204 -18.69 11.87 16.09
C ARG A 204 -20.20 11.89 16.35
N ALA A 205 -20.94 12.65 15.55
CA ALA A 205 -22.40 12.68 15.59
C ALA A 205 -23.05 11.51 14.82
N ASN A 206 -22.25 10.63 14.22
CA ASN A 206 -22.68 9.55 13.33
C ASN A 206 -23.63 10.04 12.22
N LEU A 207 -23.32 11.20 11.62
CA LEU A 207 -24.20 11.90 10.70
C LEU A 207 -23.53 12.13 9.35
N LYS A 208 -24.22 11.74 8.26
CA LYS A 208 -23.89 12.17 6.91
C LYS A 208 -24.34 13.61 6.73
N LEU A 209 -23.41 14.55 6.86
CA LEU A 209 -23.69 15.99 6.75
C LEU A 209 -24.05 16.40 5.34
N ALA A 210 -23.30 15.88 4.37
CA ALA A 210 -23.47 16.26 2.99
C ALA A 210 -23.04 15.18 2.02
N SER A 211 -23.65 15.21 0.83
CA SER A 211 -23.32 14.33 -0.27
C SER A 211 -23.46 15.05 -1.61
N ASN A 212 -22.67 14.66 -2.59
CA ASN A 212 -22.85 15.09 -3.97
C ASN A 212 -22.23 14.07 -4.94
N LYS A 213 -22.67 14.11 -6.20
CA LYS A 213 -22.06 13.34 -7.27
C LYS A 213 -20.80 14.05 -7.78
N VAL A 214 -19.80 13.25 -8.11
CA VAL A 214 -18.58 13.64 -8.76
C VAL A 214 -18.68 13.26 -10.24
N SER A 215 -18.17 14.11 -11.12
CA SER A 215 -18.31 13.90 -12.58
C SER A 215 -17.33 12.88 -13.16
N SER A 216 -16.30 12.49 -12.41
CA SER A 216 -15.23 11.60 -12.87
C SER A 216 -14.45 10.98 -11.71
N ARG A 217 -13.58 10.02 -12.04
CA ARG A 217 -12.70 9.34 -11.08
C ARG A 217 -11.81 10.36 -10.36
N VAL A 218 -11.85 10.34 -9.03
CA VAL A 218 -10.96 11.10 -8.15
C VAL A 218 -9.72 10.26 -7.84
N LEU A 219 -8.56 10.91 -7.84
CA LEU A 219 -7.26 10.29 -7.55
C LEU A 219 -6.64 10.81 -6.24
N ALA A 220 -6.97 12.03 -5.83
CA ALA A 220 -6.45 12.61 -4.60
C ALA A 220 -7.45 13.62 -3.99
N VAL A 221 -7.34 13.78 -2.67
CA VAL A 221 -8.10 14.75 -1.87
C VAL A 221 -7.14 15.46 -0.93
N SER A 222 -7.34 16.76 -0.72
CA SER A 222 -6.56 17.53 0.25
C SER A 222 -7.45 18.57 0.95
N PHE A 223 -7.32 18.67 2.27
CA PHE A 223 -8.01 19.69 3.07
C PHE A 223 -7.20 20.97 3.14
N ALA A 224 -7.89 22.10 3.08
CA ALA A 224 -7.30 23.40 3.38
C ALA A 224 -6.88 23.48 4.84
N GLU A 225 -5.82 24.23 5.13
CA GLU A 225 -5.33 24.43 6.50
C GLU A 225 -6.42 24.99 7.42
N SER A 226 -7.20 25.95 6.91
CA SER A 226 -8.36 26.53 7.60
C SER A 226 -9.47 25.53 7.95
N GLY A 227 -9.53 24.37 7.28
CA GLY A 227 -10.59 23.38 7.44
C GLY A 227 -11.94 23.78 6.83
N ASN A 228 -12.06 24.95 6.19
CA ASN A 228 -13.31 25.46 5.63
C ASN A 228 -13.69 24.84 4.28
N TYR A 229 -12.72 24.27 3.57
CA TYR A 229 -12.94 23.59 2.30
C TYR A 229 -11.92 22.48 2.10
N PHE A 230 -12.19 21.64 1.12
CA PHE A 230 -11.24 20.66 0.62
C PHE A 230 -11.32 20.59 -0.90
N VAL A 231 -10.30 20.03 -1.52
CA VAL A 231 -10.18 19.94 -2.98
C VAL A 231 -10.01 18.49 -3.38
N THR A 232 -10.73 18.09 -4.43
CA THR A 232 -10.56 16.79 -5.08
C THR A 232 -10.10 16.98 -6.51
N VAL A 233 -9.22 16.08 -6.95
CA VAL A 233 -8.67 16.10 -8.31
C VAL A 233 -8.73 14.74 -9.00
N GLY A 234 -8.77 14.75 -10.32
CA GLY A 234 -8.84 13.55 -11.14
C GLY A 234 -8.93 13.84 -12.64
N PHE A 235 -9.50 12.93 -13.41
CA PHE A 235 -9.66 13.10 -14.85
C PHE A 235 -10.64 14.23 -15.17
N ARG A 236 -10.19 15.31 -15.80
CA ARG A 236 -11.00 16.51 -16.12
C ARG A 236 -11.71 17.09 -14.90
N HIS A 237 -11.06 16.98 -13.74
CA HIS A 237 -11.69 17.27 -12.47
C HIS A 237 -10.72 17.94 -11.51
N VAL A 238 -11.06 19.17 -11.15
CA VAL A 238 -10.54 19.90 -10.00
C VAL A 238 -11.75 20.61 -9.39
N LYS A 239 -12.14 20.24 -8.18
CA LYS A 239 -13.35 20.77 -7.56
C LYS A 239 -13.10 21.13 -6.11
N PHE A 240 -13.53 22.34 -5.75
CA PHE A 240 -13.48 22.89 -4.40
C PHE A 240 -14.82 22.66 -3.73
N TRP A 241 -14.78 22.08 -2.54
CA TRP A 241 -15.96 21.74 -1.77
C TRP A 241 -15.94 22.53 -0.48
N TYR A 242 -16.94 23.39 -0.29
CA TYR A 242 -17.00 24.29 0.86
C TYR A 242 -17.86 23.69 1.97
N LEU A 243 -17.37 23.79 3.19
CA LEU A 243 -17.98 23.25 4.40
C LEU A 243 -18.66 24.38 5.18
N GLU A 244 -19.62 25.06 4.54
CA GLU A 244 -20.45 26.07 5.20
C GLU A 244 -21.70 25.40 5.82
N TYR A 245 -21.50 24.79 6.99
CA TYR A 245 -22.62 24.23 7.75
C TYR A 245 -23.14 25.27 8.75
N SER A 246 -24.32 25.83 8.48
CA SER A 246 -25.04 26.64 9.45
C SER A 246 -25.31 25.82 10.72
N ARG A 247 -25.12 26.42 11.91
CA ARG A 247 -25.42 25.82 13.23
C ARG A 247 -26.92 25.49 13.45
N SER A 248 -27.75 25.58 12.41
CA SER A 248 -29.16 25.19 12.47
C SER A 248 -29.29 23.67 12.30
N ALA A 249 -29.07 22.95 13.40
CA ALA A 249 -29.25 21.51 13.54
C ALA A 249 -30.73 21.11 13.46
N LYS A 250 -31.35 21.17 12.27
CA LYS A 250 -32.71 20.66 12.03
C LYS A 250 -32.85 19.64 10.90
N TYR A 251 -31.79 19.37 10.12
CA TYR A 251 -31.91 18.46 8.99
C TYR A 251 -31.38 17.07 9.35
N LYS A 252 -32.29 16.09 9.39
CA LYS A 252 -31.97 14.66 9.45
C LYS A 252 -31.40 14.12 8.12
N GLU A 253 -31.54 14.88 7.04
CA GLU A 253 -31.10 14.48 5.70
C GLU A 253 -29.78 15.13 5.29
N PRO A 254 -28.94 14.44 4.49
CA PRO A 254 -27.70 15.00 3.97
C PRO A 254 -27.97 16.23 3.11
N VAL A 255 -27.28 17.33 3.40
CA VAL A 255 -27.39 18.55 2.60
C VAL A 255 -26.59 18.38 1.30
N PRO A 256 -27.04 18.91 0.16
CA PRO A 256 -26.23 18.92 -1.05
C PRO A 256 -24.87 19.59 -0.82
N LEU A 257 -23.77 18.86 -0.98
CA LEU A 257 -22.44 19.43 -0.77
C LEU A 257 -22.14 20.46 -1.86
N MET A 258 -21.81 21.69 -1.46
CA MET A 258 -21.56 22.78 -2.41
C MET A 258 -20.17 22.66 -3.06
N GLY A 259 -20.14 21.97 -4.19
CA GLY A 259 -18.95 21.80 -5.01
C GLY A 259 -18.89 22.80 -6.16
N ARG A 260 -17.85 23.62 -6.19
CA ARG A 260 -17.62 24.56 -7.29
C ARG A 260 -16.36 24.13 -8.05
N SER A 261 -16.53 23.85 -9.34
CA SER A 261 -15.42 23.45 -10.20
C SER A 261 -14.41 24.58 -10.30
N ALA A 262 -13.13 24.22 -10.39
CA ALA A 262 -12.09 25.17 -10.76
C ALA A 262 -12.34 25.68 -12.19
N ILE A 263 -11.96 26.92 -12.44
CA ILE A 263 -12.07 27.52 -13.77
C ILE A 263 -10.78 27.16 -14.53
N LEU A 264 -10.84 26.02 -15.24
CA LEU A 264 -9.68 25.41 -15.89
C LEU A 264 -9.32 26.03 -17.24
N GLY A 265 -10.26 26.71 -17.91
CA GLY A 265 -10.04 27.27 -19.25
C GLY A 265 -9.64 26.17 -20.25
N GLU A 266 -8.50 26.37 -20.91
CA GLU A 266 -7.93 25.41 -21.89
C GLU A 266 -7.44 24.10 -21.23
N LEU A 267 -7.24 24.07 -19.91
CA LEU A 267 -6.75 22.90 -19.19
C LEU A 267 -7.84 21.88 -18.82
N LYS A 268 -9.08 22.10 -19.26
CA LYS A 268 -10.26 21.30 -18.87
C LYS A 268 -10.14 19.80 -19.17
N ASP A 269 -9.40 19.43 -20.20
CA ASP A 269 -9.30 18.05 -20.68
C ASP A 269 -8.12 17.26 -20.09
N ASN A 270 -7.38 17.87 -19.14
CA ASN A 270 -6.24 17.22 -18.48
C ASN A 270 -6.66 16.24 -17.36
N GLU A 271 -5.79 15.26 -17.10
CA GLU A 271 -5.88 14.39 -15.93
C GLU A 271 -5.00 14.94 -14.80
N PHE A 272 -5.60 15.24 -13.65
CA PHE A 272 -4.90 15.67 -12.45
C PHE A 272 -4.65 14.49 -11.52
N CYS A 273 -3.38 14.22 -11.19
CA CYS A 273 -2.99 13.01 -10.45
C CYS A 273 -2.76 13.23 -8.95
N SER A 274 -2.43 14.45 -8.53
CA SER A 274 -2.15 14.78 -7.12
C SER A 274 -2.52 16.24 -6.82
N VAL A 275 -2.94 16.50 -5.58
CA VAL A 275 -3.35 17.84 -5.10
C VAL A 275 -2.93 18.05 -3.66
N VAL A 276 -2.55 19.28 -3.35
CA VAL A 276 -2.31 19.74 -1.98
C VAL A 276 -2.84 21.16 -1.79
N CYS A 277 -3.47 21.41 -0.65
CA CYS A 277 -3.76 22.76 -0.22
C CYS A 277 -2.53 23.33 0.49
N GLY A 278 -2.20 24.58 0.17
CA GLY A 278 -1.06 25.28 0.75
C GLY A 278 -1.16 25.42 2.27
N ARG A 279 -0.02 25.75 2.88
CA ARG A 279 0.11 25.99 4.32
C ARG A 279 0.81 27.32 4.60
N GLY A 280 0.65 27.84 5.82
CA GLY A 280 1.25 29.11 6.23
C GLY A 280 0.78 30.27 5.36
N ALA A 281 1.69 31.09 4.85
CA ALA A 281 1.39 32.19 3.93
C ALA A 281 0.80 31.73 2.58
N SER A 282 0.93 30.44 2.23
CA SER A 282 0.32 29.84 1.04
C SER A 282 -1.04 29.17 1.30
N ALA A 283 -1.61 29.30 2.52
CA ALA A 283 -2.87 28.63 2.91
C ALA A 283 -4.07 28.94 2.00
N ASP A 284 -4.02 30.08 1.30
CA ASP A 284 -5.03 30.54 0.34
C ASP A 284 -4.87 29.95 -1.07
N CYS A 285 -3.86 29.11 -1.28
CA CYS A 285 -3.55 28.48 -2.56
C CYS A 285 -3.86 26.99 -2.55
N THR A 286 -4.16 26.47 -3.73
CA THR A 286 -4.24 25.03 -3.97
C THR A 286 -3.40 24.69 -5.19
N TYR A 287 -2.57 23.67 -5.04
CA TYR A 287 -1.66 23.21 -6.06
C TYR A 287 -2.09 21.83 -6.54
N ALA A 288 -2.25 21.68 -7.85
CA ALA A 288 -2.57 20.41 -8.46
C ALA A 288 -1.67 20.17 -9.66
N VAL A 289 -1.26 18.91 -9.84
CA VAL A 289 -0.41 18.51 -10.96
C VAL A 289 -1.18 17.69 -11.98
N THR A 290 -0.93 17.96 -13.26
CA THR A 290 -1.47 17.15 -14.35
C THR A 290 -0.49 16.08 -14.80
N ARG A 291 -1.01 14.91 -15.20
CA ARG A 291 -0.24 13.86 -15.86
C ARG A 291 0.46 14.36 -17.12
N SER A 292 -0.05 15.41 -17.77
CA SER A 292 0.53 16.01 -18.98
C SER A 292 1.69 16.99 -18.73
N GLY A 293 2.11 17.21 -17.49
CA GLY A 293 3.31 18.02 -17.19
C GLY A 293 3.02 19.47 -16.81
N LEU A 294 1.84 19.76 -16.25
CA LEU A 294 1.51 21.08 -15.75
C LEU A 294 1.45 21.05 -14.22
N LEU A 295 2.11 22.01 -13.56
CA LEU A 295 1.71 22.39 -12.21
C LEU A 295 0.75 23.56 -12.31
N CYS A 296 -0.44 23.38 -11.78
CA CYS A 296 -1.50 24.37 -11.73
C CYS A 296 -1.64 24.89 -10.30
N GLU A 297 -1.74 26.21 -10.19
CA GLU A 297 -2.10 26.88 -8.96
C GLU A 297 -3.46 27.55 -9.09
N PHE A 298 -4.27 27.32 -8.07
CA PHE A 298 -5.60 27.88 -7.92
C PHE A 298 -5.62 28.80 -6.71
N ASN A 299 -6.18 29.99 -6.87
CA ASN A 299 -6.42 30.92 -5.76
C ASN A 299 -7.76 30.62 -5.05
N THR A 300 -8.06 31.37 -4.00
CA THR A 300 -9.32 31.28 -3.22
C THR A 300 -10.60 31.45 -4.06
N ARG A 301 -10.52 32.12 -5.21
CA ARG A 301 -11.64 32.27 -6.17
C ARG A 301 -11.79 31.06 -7.10
N ARG A 302 -10.97 30.01 -6.91
CA ARG A 302 -10.87 28.80 -7.75
C ARG A 302 -10.46 29.09 -9.19
N LEU A 303 -9.94 30.29 -9.43
CA LEU A 303 -9.40 30.66 -10.72
C LEU A 303 -8.02 30.02 -10.81
N LEU A 304 -7.76 29.41 -11.95
CA LEU A 304 -6.40 29.10 -12.35
C LEU A 304 -5.64 30.44 -12.44
N ASP A 305 -4.88 30.74 -11.39
CA ASP A 305 -4.19 32.02 -11.25
C ASP A 305 -2.90 31.97 -12.07
N LYS A 306 -2.17 30.87 -11.88
CA LYS A 306 -0.91 30.58 -12.54
C LYS A 306 -0.82 29.10 -12.84
N TRP A 307 -0.17 28.79 -13.94
CA TRP A 307 0.31 27.45 -14.20
C TRP A 307 1.69 27.59 -14.80
N VAL A 308 2.54 26.61 -14.51
CA VAL A 308 3.82 26.50 -15.19
C VAL A 308 3.69 25.33 -16.14
N GLU A 309 3.58 25.66 -17.42
CA GLU A 309 3.74 24.70 -18.49
C GLU A 309 5.23 24.38 -18.63
N LEU A 310 5.57 23.10 -18.50
CA LEU A 310 6.95 22.64 -18.56
C LEU A 310 7.29 22.13 -19.97
N ARG A 311 6.67 22.71 -21.01
CA ARG A 311 6.86 22.43 -22.45
C ARG A 311 7.17 23.71 -23.27
N ARG A 312 8.24 23.62 -24.09
CA ARG A 312 8.72 24.46 -25.25
C ARG A 312 9.66 25.66 -25.03
N TYR A 313 10.79 25.68 -25.77
CA TYR A 313 10.98 26.48 -27.01
C TYR A 313 11.97 25.81 -27.98
N PHE A 314 11.64 25.74 -29.29
CA PHE A 314 12.62 25.61 -30.39
C PHE A 314 12.63 26.93 -31.18
N ARG A 315 13.84 27.34 -31.58
CA ARG A 315 14.36 28.56 -32.22
C ARG A 315 13.42 29.54 -32.97
N ILE A 316 13.68 30.83 -32.69
CA ILE A 316 13.72 32.05 -33.54
C ILE A 316 12.61 32.18 -34.62
N CYS A 317 11.63 33.02 -34.35
CA CYS A 317 11.04 33.93 -35.34
C CYS A 317 10.91 35.33 -34.73
N ARG A 318 11.54 36.32 -35.37
CA ARG A 318 11.26 37.73 -35.15
C ARG A 318 9.79 38.01 -35.49
N CYS A 319 9.18 38.89 -34.71
CA CYS A 319 7.99 39.72 -34.99
C CYS A 319 6.67 39.06 -35.43
N HIS A 320 5.73 38.90 -34.49
CA HIS A 320 4.53 39.75 -34.43
C HIS A 320 3.82 39.60 -33.07
N VAL A 321 3.87 40.68 -32.29
CA VAL A 321 3.08 40.83 -31.06
C VAL A 321 1.69 41.29 -31.47
N SER A 322 0.68 40.44 -31.37
CA SER A 322 -0.71 40.91 -31.23
C SER A 322 -1.03 40.97 -29.73
N ARG A 323 -1.18 42.21 -29.26
CA ARG A 323 -1.51 42.57 -27.88
C ARG A 323 -2.86 41.98 -27.48
N VAL A 324 -2.87 41.16 -26.43
CA VAL A 324 -4.03 41.03 -25.54
C VAL A 324 -3.65 41.73 -24.22
N PRO A 325 -4.36 42.79 -23.79
CA PRO A 325 -4.00 43.51 -22.58
C PRO A 325 -4.58 42.79 -21.35
N GLY A 326 -3.71 42.46 -20.40
CA GLY A 326 -4.10 42.12 -19.02
C GLY A 326 -4.09 40.62 -18.69
N ARG A 327 -2.90 40.01 -18.56
CA ARG A 327 -2.64 38.86 -17.67
C ARG A 327 -1.14 38.75 -17.44
N ALA A 328 -0.75 38.76 -16.17
CA ALA A 328 0.64 38.62 -15.74
C ALA A 328 1.11 37.18 -16.00
N GLY A 329 1.82 36.97 -17.11
CA GLY A 329 2.50 35.71 -17.40
C GLY A 329 3.63 35.48 -16.41
N GLY A 330 3.57 34.37 -15.67
CA GLY A 330 4.75 33.82 -14.98
C GLY A 330 5.84 33.52 -16.02
N ARG A 331 7.10 33.76 -15.69
CA ARG A 331 8.22 33.42 -16.57
C ARG A 331 8.24 31.91 -16.77
N SER A 332 7.97 31.44 -17.99
CA SER A 332 8.20 30.04 -18.37
C SER A 332 9.67 29.68 -18.15
N ALA A 333 9.94 28.56 -17.48
CA ALA A 333 11.26 27.96 -17.49
C ALA A 333 11.57 27.48 -18.92
N ILE A 334 12.74 27.84 -19.46
CA ILE A 334 13.16 27.43 -20.80
C ILE A 334 13.53 25.95 -20.75
N LEU A 335 12.61 25.09 -21.16
CA LEU A 335 12.78 23.63 -21.13
C LEU A 335 12.78 23.11 -22.58
N GLY A 336 13.98 22.87 -23.10
CA GLY A 336 14.26 22.50 -24.50
C GLY A 336 13.67 21.14 -24.94
N SER A 337 14.46 20.07 -24.89
CA SER A 337 14.08 18.70 -25.33
C SER A 337 13.08 17.99 -24.41
N LEU A 338 12.49 18.69 -23.45
CA LEU A 338 11.69 18.15 -22.34
C LEU A 338 10.22 17.97 -22.70
N LYS A 339 9.96 17.56 -23.95
CA LYS A 339 8.64 17.57 -24.56
C LYS A 339 7.66 16.57 -23.94
N ASP A 340 8.03 15.64 -23.07
CA ASP A 340 7.16 14.53 -22.61
C ASP A 340 7.29 14.20 -21.11
N ASN A 341 7.17 15.21 -20.24
CA ASN A 341 7.27 15.00 -18.79
C ASN A 341 5.90 14.87 -18.13
N GLU A 342 5.66 13.75 -17.46
CA GLU A 342 4.44 13.57 -16.66
C GLU A 342 4.67 14.00 -15.21
N PHE A 343 3.77 14.76 -14.57
CA PHE A 343 3.83 14.89 -13.10
C PHE A 343 3.23 13.67 -12.42
N CYS A 344 3.81 13.29 -11.28
CA CYS A 344 3.33 12.17 -10.48
C CYS A 344 2.94 12.56 -9.05
N SER A 345 3.54 13.59 -8.46
CA SER A 345 3.27 13.96 -7.06
C SER A 345 3.46 15.45 -6.80
N VAL A 346 2.71 15.98 -5.83
CA VAL A 346 2.87 17.33 -5.25
C VAL A 346 2.75 17.26 -3.73
N VAL A 347 3.55 18.05 -3.02
CA VAL A 347 3.56 18.14 -1.54
C VAL A 347 3.74 19.59 -1.10
N CYS A 348 3.13 19.98 0.02
CA CYS A 348 3.40 21.28 0.65
C CYS A 348 4.51 21.16 1.69
N GLY A 349 5.35 22.18 1.76
CA GLY A 349 6.40 22.26 2.76
C GLY A 349 5.85 22.26 4.19
N ARG A 350 6.76 22.02 5.14
CA ARG A 350 6.49 22.03 6.57
C ARG A 350 7.57 22.86 7.27
N GLY A 351 7.28 23.32 8.49
CA GLY A 351 8.26 24.10 9.26
C GLY A 351 8.64 25.40 8.56
N ALA A 352 9.94 25.66 8.39
CA ALA A 352 10.46 26.87 7.79
C ALA A 352 10.01 27.06 6.32
N SER A 353 9.81 25.96 5.60
CA SER A 353 9.36 25.99 4.20
C SER A 353 7.84 25.78 4.06
N ALA A 354 7.05 25.97 5.13
CA ALA A 354 5.59 25.78 5.13
C ALA A 354 4.87 26.57 4.03
N ASP A 355 5.44 27.70 3.63
CA ASP A 355 4.89 28.57 2.59
C ASP A 355 5.26 28.14 1.17
N CYS A 356 6.10 27.11 1.03
CA CYS A 356 6.55 26.59 -0.25
C CYS A 356 5.75 25.35 -0.65
N THR A 357 5.64 25.14 -1.96
CA THR A 357 5.07 23.91 -2.53
C THR A 357 6.06 23.26 -3.48
N TYR A 358 6.09 21.93 -3.46
CA TYR A 358 7.02 21.12 -4.23
C TYR A 358 6.29 20.15 -5.14
N ALA A 359 6.76 20.02 -6.37
CA ALA A 359 6.18 19.12 -7.37
C ALA A 359 7.29 18.36 -8.10
N VAL A 360 7.04 17.09 -8.42
CA VAL A 360 8.01 16.26 -9.16
C VAL A 360 7.40 15.61 -10.40
N THR A 361 8.14 15.68 -11.50
CA THR A 361 7.81 14.94 -12.72
C THR A 361 8.45 13.56 -12.72
N ARG A 362 7.79 12.59 -13.37
CA ARG A 362 8.29 11.26 -13.68
C ARG A 362 9.68 11.32 -14.30
N SER A 363 9.98 12.32 -15.13
CA SER A 363 11.32 12.47 -15.73
C SER A 363 12.43 12.97 -14.77
N GLY A 364 12.11 13.24 -13.50
CA GLY A 364 13.06 13.78 -12.53
C GLY A 364 13.22 15.29 -12.57
N LEU A 365 12.17 16.05 -12.87
CA LEU A 365 12.18 17.51 -12.65
C LEU A 365 11.50 17.81 -11.31
N LEU A 366 12.26 18.30 -10.33
CA LEU A 366 11.76 18.72 -9.01
C LEU A 366 11.70 20.25 -8.96
N CYS A 367 10.55 20.80 -8.61
CA CYS A 367 10.28 22.23 -8.62
C CYS A 367 9.80 22.73 -7.24
N GLU A 368 10.21 23.94 -6.86
CA GLU A 368 9.74 24.69 -5.70
C GLU A 368 9.01 25.96 -6.14
N PHE A 369 7.89 26.23 -5.47
CA PHE A 369 7.06 27.41 -5.66
C PHE A 369 7.03 28.21 -4.37
N ASN A 370 7.42 29.49 -4.44
CA ASN A 370 7.53 30.37 -3.28
C ASN A 370 6.19 30.99 -2.86
N THR A 371 6.22 31.78 -1.77
CA THR A 371 5.10 32.56 -1.22
C THR A 371 4.43 33.49 -2.24
N ARG A 372 5.20 34.00 -3.21
CA ARG A 372 4.71 34.85 -4.31
C ARG A 372 4.16 34.05 -5.47
N ARG A 373 4.02 32.73 -5.31
CA ARG A 373 3.33 31.86 -6.26
C ARG A 373 4.08 31.80 -7.58
N LEU A 374 5.41 31.81 -7.52
CA LEU A 374 6.28 31.74 -8.68
C LEU A 374 7.19 30.54 -8.52
N LEU A 375 7.51 29.90 -9.65
CA LEU A 375 8.60 28.95 -9.71
C LEU A 375 9.87 29.68 -9.28
N ASP A 376 10.38 29.31 -8.11
CA ASP A 376 11.53 29.97 -7.49
C ASP A 376 12.80 29.17 -7.77
N LYS A 377 12.72 27.85 -7.57
CA LYS A 377 13.83 26.91 -7.75
C LYS A 377 13.36 25.68 -8.50
N TRP A 378 14.28 25.09 -9.28
CA TRP A 378 14.05 23.79 -9.88
C TRP A 378 15.37 23.03 -10.06
N LEU A 379 15.29 21.71 -9.97
CA LEU A 379 16.38 20.79 -10.25
C LEU A 379 16.05 19.98 -11.51
N GLY A 380 16.84 20.21 -12.57
CA GLY A 380 16.68 19.58 -13.89
C GLY A 380 17.05 18.09 -13.95
N ARG A 381 16.96 17.51 -15.15
CA ARG A 381 17.14 16.05 -15.41
C ARG A 381 18.54 15.52 -15.08
N GLY A 382 18.63 14.18 -15.06
CA GLY A 382 19.89 13.42 -14.99
C GLY A 382 20.12 12.75 -13.64
N TRP A 383 19.32 13.11 -12.62
CA TRP A 383 19.38 12.48 -11.32
C TRP A 383 18.43 11.28 -11.18
N THR A 384 17.42 11.07 -12.03
CA THR A 384 16.62 9.83 -11.99
C THR A 384 16.10 9.44 -13.37
N THR A 385 15.80 8.15 -13.53
CA THR A 385 15.16 7.54 -14.70
C THR A 385 13.64 7.69 -14.65
N SER A 386 13.04 7.49 -13.47
CA SER A 386 11.61 7.68 -13.22
C SER A 386 11.35 8.06 -11.76
N ALA A 387 10.53 9.09 -11.50
CA ALA A 387 9.99 9.43 -10.18
C ALA A 387 8.52 9.02 -10.08
N ASN A 388 8.10 8.51 -8.91
CA ASN A 388 6.77 7.91 -8.72
C ASN A 388 5.95 8.57 -7.62
N CYS A 389 6.57 8.91 -6.48
CA CYS A 389 5.89 9.42 -5.30
C CYS A 389 6.81 10.34 -4.49
N MET A 390 6.23 11.13 -3.59
CA MET A 390 6.99 12.00 -2.67
C MET A 390 6.42 11.96 -1.26
N ALA A 391 7.31 12.18 -0.28
CA ALA A 391 6.99 12.50 1.10
C ALA A 391 7.89 13.67 1.57
N ILE A 392 7.44 14.42 2.56
CA ILE A 392 8.13 15.63 3.00
C ILE A 392 8.12 15.78 4.53
N GLY A 393 9.25 16.21 5.08
CA GLY A 393 9.43 16.65 6.46
C GLY A 393 9.70 18.15 6.54
N GLY A 394 10.08 18.63 7.73
CA GLY A 394 10.59 20.01 7.88
C GLY A 394 11.94 20.21 7.21
N ASP A 395 12.82 19.19 7.29
CA ASP A 395 14.22 19.31 6.87
C ASP A 395 14.53 18.62 5.54
N TYR A 396 13.65 17.73 5.07
CA TYR A 396 13.93 16.83 3.93
C TYR A 396 12.72 16.63 3.02
N ILE A 397 12.98 16.59 1.71
CA ILE A 397 12.06 16.08 0.69
C ILE A 397 12.57 14.72 0.23
N PHE A 398 11.73 13.69 0.35
CA PHE A 398 12.01 12.36 -0.15
C PHE A 398 11.25 12.11 -1.44
N VAL A 399 11.97 11.68 -2.47
CA VAL A 399 11.39 11.29 -3.76
C VAL A 399 11.66 9.82 -4.02
N GLY A 400 10.59 9.05 -4.19
CA GLY A 400 10.64 7.64 -4.56
C GLY A 400 10.75 7.51 -6.08
N CYS A 401 11.70 6.71 -6.52
CA CYS A 401 12.04 6.53 -7.93
C CYS A 401 11.95 5.05 -8.36
N ALA A 402 12.13 4.81 -9.66
CA ALA A 402 12.39 3.48 -10.18
C ALA A 402 13.74 2.92 -9.68
N ASP A 403 13.95 1.62 -9.91
CA ASP A 403 15.20 0.92 -9.62
C ASP A 403 15.63 0.92 -8.14
N GLY A 404 14.65 0.89 -7.22
CA GLY A 404 14.86 0.83 -5.77
C GLY A 404 15.41 2.12 -5.17
N ILE A 405 15.41 3.22 -5.94
CA ILE A 405 16.05 4.47 -5.55
C ILE A 405 15.08 5.35 -4.76
N VAL A 406 15.56 5.89 -3.63
CA VAL A 406 14.91 6.99 -2.92
C VAL A 406 15.93 8.10 -2.72
N ARG A 407 15.60 9.31 -3.15
CA ARG A 407 16.51 10.47 -3.08
C ARG A 407 16.01 11.52 -2.11
N CYS A 408 16.95 12.16 -1.44
CA CYS A 408 16.71 13.18 -0.44
C CYS A 408 17.22 14.54 -0.92
N PHE A 409 16.39 15.57 -0.75
CA PHE A 409 16.69 16.95 -1.12
C PHE A 409 16.41 17.89 0.05
N ALA A 410 17.16 18.98 0.14
CA ALA A 410 16.89 20.05 1.09
C ALA A 410 15.68 20.87 0.62
N PRO A 411 14.62 21.05 1.44
CA PRO A 411 13.47 21.87 1.07
C PRO A 411 13.83 23.31 0.70
N ASP A 412 14.76 23.93 1.44
CA ASP A 412 15.08 25.35 1.28
C ASP A 412 15.90 25.67 0.02
N SER A 413 16.63 24.69 -0.54
CA SER A 413 17.55 24.93 -1.67
C SER A 413 17.34 24.00 -2.86
N LEU A 414 16.51 22.96 -2.71
CA LEU A 414 16.40 21.81 -3.62
C LEU A 414 17.72 21.09 -3.90
N GLN A 415 18.78 21.34 -3.12
CA GLN A 415 20.03 20.65 -3.30
C GLN A 415 19.87 19.19 -2.97
N TYR A 416 20.43 18.35 -3.83
CA TYR A 416 20.59 16.93 -3.57
C TYR A 416 21.46 16.74 -2.32
N ILE A 417 20.93 16.01 -1.34
CA ILE A 417 21.65 15.69 -0.10
C ILE A 417 22.29 14.32 -0.24
N THR A 418 21.46 13.31 -0.54
CA THR A 418 21.91 11.92 -0.62
C THR A 418 20.90 11.05 -1.36
N THR A 419 21.33 9.84 -1.69
CA THR A 419 20.48 8.74 -2.11
C THR A 419 20.47 7.74 -0.97
N LEU A 420 19.28 7.33 -0.52
CA LEU A 420 19.15 6.30 0.51
C LEU A 420 19.70 4.97 -0.04
N PRO A 421 20.13 4.05 0.84
CA PRO A 421 20.52 2.71 0.42
C PRO A 421 19.41 2.07 -0.42
N ARG A 422 19.79 1.41 -1.53
CA ARG A 422 18.83 0.65 -2.33
C ARG A 422 18.28 -0.51 -1.52
N THR A 423 17.08 -0.93 -1.87
CA THR A 423 16.54 -2.22 -1.41
C THR A 423 17.35 -3.38 -1.96
N HIS A 424 16.99 -4.58 -1.55
CA HIS A 424 17.37 -5.79 -2.28
C HIS A 424 17.07 -5.70 -3.79
N TYR A 425 17.89 -6.40 -4.58
CA TYR A 425 17.63 -6.65 -5.99
C TYR A 425 16.73 -7.88 -6.17
N LEU A 426 16.04 -7.95 -7.31
CA LEU A 426 15.15 -9.05 -7.64
C LEU A 426 15.95 -10.33 -7.89
N GLY A 427 15.55 -11.44 -7.27
CA GLY A 427 16.28 -12.71 -7.38
C GLY A 427 17.46 -12.83 -6.41
N VAL A 428 17.57 -11.94 -5.41
CA VAL A 428 18.62 -12.05 -4.39
C VAL A 428 18.47 -13.34 -3.59
N ASP A 429 19.58 -14.03 -3.35
CA ASP A 429 19.62 -15.11 -2.37
C ASP A 429 19.65 -14.51 -0.97
N VAL A 430 18.48 -14.42 -0.34
CA VAL A 430 18.36 -13.86 1.02
C VAL A 430 19.01 -14.75 2.07
N ALA A 431 19.11 -16.06 1.85
CA ALA A 431 19.65 -17.01 2.81
C ALA A 431 21.17 -16.84 2.95
N GLN A 432 21.87 -16.50 1.86
CA GLN A 432 23.30 -16.18 1.88
C GLN A 432 23.62 -14.81 2.50
N GLY A 433 22.60 -13.99 2.76
CA GLY A 433 22.73 -12.65 3.33
C GLY A 433 23.05 -12.62 4.84
N THR A 434 24.06 -13.33 5.32
CA THR A 434 24.42 -13.34 6.77
C THR A 434 25.29 -12.15 7.17
N HIS A 435 26.02 -11.56 6.21
CA HIS A 435 26.87 -10.39 6.42
C HIS A 435 26.47 -9.23 5.53
N ILE A 436 26.70 -8.00 6.01
CA ILE A 436 26.37 -6.78 5.27
C ILE A 436 27.10 -6.66 3.93
N SER A 437 28.25 -7.34 3.78
CA SER A 437 28.99 -7.45 2.53
C SER A 437 28.13 -8.02 1.38
N HIS A 438 27.17 -8.90 1.68
CA HIS A 438 26.29 -9.50 0.68
C HIS A 438 25.42 -8.47 -0.06
N MET A 439 25.02 -7.37 0.60
CA MET A 439 24.31 -6.27 -0.08
C MET A 439 25.16 -5.55 -1.12
N PHE A 440 26.48 -5.66 -1.05
CA PHE A 440 27.40 -5.01 -1.98
C PHE A 440 27.84 -5.96 -3.11
N THR A 441 27.58 -7.27 -2.99
CA THR A 441 27.84 -8.26 -4.04
C THR A 441 26.64 -8.35 -4.99
N VAL A 442 26.52 -7.35 -5.86
CA VAL A 442 25.38 -7.21 -6.77
C VAL A 442 25.76 -7.69 -8.18
N PRO A 443 24.97 -8.57 -8.83
CA PRO A 443 25.15 -8.92 -10.22
C PRO A 443 25.11 -7.70 -11.17
N PRO A 444 25.91 -7.65 -12.26
CA PRO A 444 25.96 -6.48 -13.14
C PRO A 444 24.61 -6.08 -13.78
N ASP A 445 23.72 -7.05 -14.00
CA ASP A 445 22.41 -6.92 -14.62
C ASP A 445 21.25 -6.95 -13.62
N ALA A 446 21.56 -6.80 -12.32
CA ALA A 446 20.57 -6.84 -11.25
C ALA A 446 19.46 -5.78 -11.44
N LYS A 447 18.22 -6.24 -11.36
CA LYS A 447 17.01 -5.40 -11.43
C LYS A 447 16.50 -5.10 -10.03
N TYR A 448 15.81 -3.96 -9.88
CA TYR A 448 15.28 -3.51 -8.59
C TYR A 448 13.80 -3.16 -8.71
N PRO A 449 13.01 -3.29 -7.63
CA PRO A 449 11.61 -2.89 -7.61
C PRO A 449 11.47 -1.35 -7.54
N ASP A 450 10.37 -0.82 -8.06
CA ASP A 450 10.15 0.62 -8.11
C ASP A 450 9.50 1.09 -6.81
N ALA A 451 9.86 2.28 -6.30
CA ALA A 451 9.18 2.84 -5.14
C ALA A 451 7.76 3.28 -5.52
N VAL A 452 6.74 2.74 -4.86
CA VAL A 452 5.32 2.96 -5.17
C VAL A 452 4.70 3.99 -4.23
N ALA A 453 4.91 3.84 -2.92
CA ALA A 453 4.36 4.72 -1.91
C ALA A 453 5.40 5.06 -0.84
N LEU A 454 5.33 6.29 -0.34
CA LEU A 454 6.20 6.81 0.71
C LEU A 454 5.37 7.52 1.78
N THR A 455 5.75 7.33 3.04
CA THR A 455 5.30 8.19 4.14
C THR A 455 6.45 8.47 5.10
N TYR A 456 6.52 9.68 5.64
CA TYR A 456 7.62 10.14 6.49
C TYR A 456 7.10 10.59 7.85
N ASN A 457 7.63 9.98 8.90
CA ASN A 457 7.40 10.40 10.28
C ASN A 457 8.53 11.35 10.71
N PRO A 458 8.27 12.66 10.82
CA PRO A 458 9.29 13.64 11.17
C PRO A 458 9.74 13.56 12.63
N ARG A 459 8.91 13.00 13.53
CA ARG A 459 9.23 12.90 14.96
C ARG A 459 10.33 11.88 15.22
N GLU A 460 10.27 10.74 14.53
CA GLU A 460 11.22 9.64 14.68
C GLU A 460 12.31 9.63 13.61
N HIS A 461 12.24 10.57 12.66
CA HIS A 461 13.08 10.59 11.46
C HIS A 461 13.02 9.26 10.70
N LYS A 462 11.83 8.67 10.55
CA LYS A 462 11.65 7.39 9.86
C LYS A 462 10.89 7.56 8.56
N LEU A 463 11.46 7.05 7.48
CA LEU A 463 10.82 6.98 6.17
C LEU A 463 10.38 5.55 5.90
N THR A 464 9.09 5.35 5.65
CA THR A 464 8.55 4.05 5.24
C THR A 464 8.30 4.06 3.74
N CYS A 465 8.83 3.04 3.06
CA CYS A 465 8.76 2.85 1.63
C CYS A 465 8.09 1.52 1.30
N VAL A 466 7.15 1.54 0.35
CA VAL A 466 6.59 0.33 -0.27
C VAL A 466 7.01 0.28 -1.72
N TYR A 467 7.45 -0.89 -2.18
CA TYR A 467 7.97 -1.11 -3.52
C TYR A 467 7.06 -2.00 -4.37
N SER A 468 7.28 -2.02 -5.69
CA SER A 468 6.43 -2.71 -6.67
C SER A 468 6.43 -4.23 -6.56
N ASP A 469 7.34 -4.81 -5.78
CA ASP A 469 7.39 -6.24 -5.43
C ASP A 469 6.69 -6.55 -4.10
N HIS A 470 5.94 -5.57 -3.57
CA HIS A 470 5.30 -5.60 -2.25
C HIS A 470 6.27 -5.71 -1.07
N SER A 471 7.56 -5.46 -1.27
CA SER A 471 8.48 -5.28 -0.16
C SER A 471 8.24 -3.94 0.55
N LEU A 472 8.43 -3.95 1.87
CA LEU A 472 8.33 -2.78 2.73
C LEU A 472 9.69 -2.55 3.40
N TYR A 473 10.17 -1.31 3.38
CA TYR A 473 11.37 -0.90 4.11
C TYR A 473 11.07 0.31 4.99
N VAL A 474 11.61 0.31 6.20
CA VAL A 474 11.62 1.44 7.12
C VAL A 474 13.07 1.90 7.31
N TRP A 475 13.35 3.10 6.84
CA TRP A 475 14.67 3.73 6.92
C TRP A 475 14.73 4.70 8.09
N HIS A 476 15.81 4.65 8.86
CA HIS A 476 16.10 5.59 9.93
C HIS A 476 17.01 6.70 9.41
N CYS A 477 16.44 7.89 9.28
CA CYS A 477 17.01 9.07 8.61
C CYS A 477 17.43 10.18 9.58
N ARG A 478 17.64 9.88 10.88
CA ARG A 478 18.07 10.89 11.87
C ARG A 478 19.38 11.56 11.48
N ASP A 479 20.34 10.77 11.00
CA ASP A 479 21.52 11.27 10.28
C ASP A 479 21.33 10.88 8.81
N ILE A 480 21.00 11.86 7.99
CA ILE A 480 20.73 11.64 6.57
C ILE A 480 21.95 11.16 5.80
N HIS A 481 23.16 11.38 6.29
CA HIS A 481 24.38 10.87 5.66
C HIS A 481 24.73 9.44 6.10
N ARG A 482 24.04 8.92 7.12
CA ARG A 482 24.22 7.55 7.65
C ARG A 482 22.87 6.88 7.87
N VAL A 483 22.12 6.76 6.77
CA VAL A 483 20.80 6.12 6.80
C VAL A 483 20.95 4.62 7.08
N GLY A 484 20.26 4.16 8.13
CA GLY A 484 20.21 2.76 8.51
C GLY A 484 18.87 2.13 8.17
N LYS A 485 18.88 0.84 7.83
CA LYS A 485 17.65 0.05 7.74
C LYS A 485 17.14 -0.26 9.14
N SER A 486 15.95 0.23 9.49
CA SER A 486 15.29 -0.08 10.76
C SER A 486 14.51 -1.38 10.70
N HIS A 487 13.83 -1.64 9.59
CA HIS A 487 13.03 -2.84 9.36
C HIS A 487 12.85 -3.06 7.86
N SER A 488 12.66 -4.30 7.47
CA SER A 488 12.23 -4.66 6.13
C SER A 488 11.44 -5.96 6.15
N ALA A 489 10.48 -6.06 5.25
CA ALA A 489 9.68 -7.25 5.03
C ALA A 489 9.53 -7.49 3.53
N LEU A 490 9.81 -8.72 3.10
CA LEU A 490 9.85 -9.13 1.70
C LEU A 490 8.69 -10.10 1.47
N TYR A 491 7.52 -9.56 1.19
CA TYR A 491 6.30 -10.35 0.98
C TYR A 491 6.17 -10.90 -0.44
N HIS A 492 5.21 -11.78 -0.67
CA HIS A 492 4.82 -12.17 -2.02
C HIS A 492 4.19 -10.98 -2.77
N SER A 493 4.47 -10.87 -4.07
CA SER A 493 3.90 -9.82 -4.92
C SER A 493 2.52 -10.19 -5.48
N ALA A 494 2.08 -11.44 -5.30
CA ALA A 494 0.85 -11.97 -5.88
C ALA A 494 0.06 -12.88 -4.92
N CYS A 495 -1.03 -13.47 -5.43
CA CYS A 495 -1.84 -14.44 -4.71
C CYS A 495 -1.04 -15.65 -4.27
N ILE A 496 -1.43 -16.19 -3.13
CA ILE A 496 -0.79 -17.34 -2.52
C ILE A 496 -1.74 -18.52 -2.58
N TRP A 497 -1.20 -19.70 -2.88
CA TRP A 497 -2.01 -20.90 -3.12
C TRP A 497 -1.74 -22.05 -2.15
N GLY A 498 -0.53 -22.13 -1.59
CA GLY A 498 -0.14 -23.24 -0.74
C GLY A 498 0.65 -22.79 0.47
N VAL A 499 0.50 -23.54 1.55
CA VAL A 499 1.32 -23.48 2.75
C VAL A 499 1.66 -24.91 3.17
N ASP A 500 2.88 -25.10 3.65
CA ASP A 500 3.25 -26.32 4.36
C ASP A 500 4.17 -25.99 5.54
N MET A 501 4.18 -26.83 6.58
CA MET A 501 4.92 -26.54 7.81
C MET A 501 6.00 -27.57 8.07
N HIS A 502 7.18 -27.07 8.44
CA HIS A 502 8.27 -27.89 8.90
C HIS A 502 8.12 -28.21 10.40
N ALA A 503 8.76 -29.29 10.86
CA ALA A 503 8.62 -29.77 12.23
C ALA A 503 9.21 -28.82 13.28
N ASP A 504 10.16 -27.96 12.88
CA ASP A 504 10.78 -26.94 13.76
C ASP A 504 9.92 -25.68 13.95
N GLY A 505 8.76 -25.61 13.28
CA GLY A 505 7.83 -24.49 13.33
C GLY A 505 8.06 -23.40 12.27
N SER A 506 9.10 -23.54 11.43
CA SER A 506 9.17 -22.79 10.18
C SER A 506 8.12 -23.28 9.19
N PHE A 507 7.77 -22.46 8.21
CA PHE A 507 6.76 -22.82 7.22
C PHE A 507 7.11 -22.27 5.84
N LEU A 508 6.59 -22.94 4.81
CA LEU A 508 6.77 -22.62 3.41
C LEU A 508 5.47 -22.10 2.83
N THR A 509 5.59 -21.19 1.87
CA THR A 509 4.45 -20.70 1.11
C THR A 509 4.75 -20.63 -0.37
N CYS A 510 3.75 -20.88 -1.22
CA CYS A 510 3.90 -20.80 -2.67
C CYS A 510 2.85 -19.87 -3.30
N SER A 511 3.24 -19.20 -4.38
CA SER A 511 2.50 -18.06 -4.91
C SER A 511 2.50 -17.94 -6.43
N SER A 512 1.53 -17.19 -6.94
CA SER A 512 1.39 -16.74 -8.33
C SER A 512 2.56 -15.88 -8.81
N ASP A 513 3.44 -15.40 -7.92
CA ASP A 513 4.63 -14.63 -8.26
C ASP A 513 5.84 -15.51 -8.65
N ASP A 514 5.60 -16.80 -8.90
CA ASP A 514 6.63 -17.81 -9.21
C ASP A 514 7.69 -17.97 -8.12
N THR A 515 7.31 -17.74 -6.86
CA THR A 515 8.19 -18.00 -5.73
C THR A 515 7.62 -18.96 -4.71
N VAL A 516 8.54 -19.65 -4.05
CA VAL A 516 8.32 -20.31 -2.77
C VAL A 516 9.11 -19.55 -1.71
N ARG A 517 8.50 -19.25 -0.57
CA ARG A 517 9.16 -18.51 0.53
C ARG A 517 9.16 -19.32 1.81
N GLN A 518 10.29 -19.30 2.52
CA GLN A 518 10.46 -19.94 3.81
C GLN A 518 10.49 -18.91 4.92
N TRP A 519 9.64 -19.12 5.91
CA TRP A 519 9.38 -18.20 7.00
C TRP A 519 9.72 -18.83 8.35
N HIS A 520 10.24 -18.02 9.26
CA HIS A 520 10.55 -18.42 10.62
C HIS A 520 9.85 -17.49 11.63
N LEU A 521 8.98 -18.06 12.47
CA LEU A 521 8.23 -17.35 13.50
C LEU A 521 8.86 -17.61 14.87
N GLY A 522 10.04 -17.03 15.10
CA GLY A 522 10.79 -17.26 16.34
C GLY A 522 12.07 -16.44 16.41
N THR A 523 12.71 -16.45 17.57
CA THR A 523 14.07 -15.93 17.73
C THR A 523 15.07 -16.95 17.20
N ALA A 524 15.15 -17.12 15.88
CA ALA A 524 16.27 -17.85 15.28
C ALA A 524 17.56 -17.05 15.53
N ASN A 525 18.64 -17.76 15.90
CA ASN A 525 19.97 -17.18 16.06
C ASN A 525 20.64 -16.79 14.73
N GLU A 526 20.03 -17.15 13.59
CA GLU A 526 20.56 -16.92 12.25
C GLU A 526 19.54 -16.16 11.40
N THR A 527 19.45 -14.84 11.63
CA THR A 527 18.67 -13.94 10.77
C THR A 527 19.56 -13.40 9.67
N ASN A 528 19.09 -13.43 8.42
CA ASN A 528 19.76 -12.70 7.35
C ASN A 528 19.56 -11.19 7.53
N ILE A 529 20.41 -10.41 6.85
CA ILE A 529 20.39 -8.95 6.86
C ILE A 529 19.23 -8.35 6.06
N TYR A 530 18.36 -9.14 5.41
CA TYR A 530 17.22 -8.67 4.61
C TYR A 530 15.89 -8.74 5.34
N SER A 531 15.66 -9.72 6.20
CA SER A 531 14.40 -9.89 6.93
C SER A 531 14.62 -10.67 8.22
N ASN A 532 13.85 -10.33 9.25
CA ASN A 532 13.86 -11.07 10.50
C ASN A 532 12.94 -12.30 10.46
N GLU A 533 12.00 -12.34 9.51
CA GLU A 533 10.93 -13.36 9.45
C GLU A 533 11.06 -14.28 8.23
N LEU A 534 11.76 -13.84 7.17
CA LEU A 534 11.94 -14.59 5.93
C LEU A 534 13.37 -15.11 5.87
N SER A 535 13.54 -16.43 5.84
CA SER A 535 14.86 -17.08 5.81
C SER A 535 15.34 -17.38 4.39
N ASN A 536 14.44 -17.76 3.47
CA ASN A 536 14.80 -18.16 2.12
C ASN A 536 13.71 -17.84 1.09
N ILE A 537 14.11 -17.65 -0.18
CA ILE A 537 13.23 -17.51 -1.34
C ILE A 537 13.73 -18.44 -2.45
N LEU A 538 12.87 -19.35 -2.90
CA LEU A 538 13.12 -20.17 -4.08
C LEU A 538 12.43 -19.51 -5.28
N TYR A 539 13.21 -19.19 -6.30
CA TYR A 539 12.73 -18.56 -7.53
C TYR A 539 12.51 -19.64 -8.60
N ILE A 540 11.25 -19.88 -8.96
CA ILE A 540 10.89 -20.91 -9.94
C ILE A 540 11.04 -20.39 -11.37
N ASP A 541 10.74 -19.11 -11.62
CA ASP A 541 10.99 -18.43 -12.90
C ASP A 541 12.38 -17.77 -12.90
N PRO A 542 13.37 -18.29 -13.67
CA PRO A 542 14.68 -17.63 -13.80
C PRO A 542 14.60 -16.25 -14.45
N GLY A 543 13.52 -15.96 -15.18
CA GLY A 543 13.27 -14.68 -15.82
C GLY A 543 12.81 -13.58 -14.86
N LEU A 544 12.41 -13.94 -13.63
CA LEU A 544 11.94 -13.03 -12.58
C LEU A 544 10.81 -12.09 -13.04
N LYS A 545 10.00 -12.53 -14.01
CA LYS A 545 9.06 -11.66 -14.73
C LYS A 545 7.89 -11.20 -13.87
N PHE A 546 7.49 -12.02 -12.90
CA PHE A 546 6.25 -11.86 -12.14
C PHE A 546 6.47 -11.36 -10.70
N LEU A 547 7.71 -11.03 -10.35
CA LEU A 547 8.05 -10.46 -9.04
C LEU A 547 7.58 -9.01 -8.84
N LYS A 548 7.19 -8.32 -9.93
CA LYS A 548 6.64 -6.97 -9.86
C LYS A 548 5.16 -6.98 -10.20
N ASP A 549 4.38 -6.21 -9.46
CA ASP A 549 3.00 -5.93 -9.81
C ASP A 549 2.95 -5.01 -11.04
N ALA A 550 2.57 -5.59 -12.19
CA ALA A 550 2.48 -4.89 -13.46
C ALA A 550 1.48 -3.72 -13.42
N ASP A 551 0.42 -3.82 -12.61
CA ASP A 551 -0.60 -2.77 -12.49
C ASP A 551 -0.03 -1.50 -11.84
N LEU A 552 1.03 -1.63 -11.04
CA LEU A 552 1.73 -0.53 -10.37
C LEU A 552 2.84 0.06 -11.24
N THR A 553 3.28 -0.65 -12.28
CA THR A 553 4.33 -0.18 -13.19
C THR A 553 3.73 0.61 -14.36
N SER A 554 4.10 1.89 -14.46
CA SER A 554 3.64 2.74 -15.56
C SER A 554 4.38 2.41 -16.85
N GLY A 555 3.69 1.73 -17.77
CA GLY A 555 4.24 1.31 -19.07
C GLY A 555 3.57 0.07 -19.66
N ALA A 556 2.71 -0.62 -18.89
CA ALA A 556 1.91 -1.71 -19.42
C ALA A 556 1.00 -1.20 -20.56
N ASP A 557 1.19 -1.77 -21.75
CA ASP A 557 0.30 -1.60 -22.88
C ASP A 557 -1.15 -1.75 -22.38
N LYS A 558 -1.97 -0.73 -22.66
CA LYS A 558 -3.41 -0.73 -22.39
C LYS A 558 -4.14 -1.68 -23.35
N ASP A 559 -3.59 -2.86 -23.59
CA ASP A 559 -4.34 -3.93 -24.22
C ASP A 559 -5.12 -4.68 -23.15
N LYS A 560 -6.42 -4.74 -23.41
CA LYS A 560 -7.49 -5.22 -22.56
C LYS A 560 -7.17 -6.60 -21.98
N SER A 561 -7.62 -6.83 -20.74
CA SER A 561 -7.80 -8.15 -20.12
C SER A 561 -6.62 -9.12 -20.27
N LYS A 562 -5.53 -8.86 -19.55
CA LYS A 562 -4.75 -9.99 -19.06
C LYS A 562 -5.30 -10.33 -17.69
N SER A 563 -6.13 -11.39 -17.63
CA SER A 563 -6.21 -12.16 -16.40
C SER A 563 -4.77 -12.51 -15.99
N TYR A 564 -4.52 -12.75 -14.71
CA TYR A 564 -3.38 -13.57 -14.33
C TYR A 564 -3.30 -14.70 -15.36
N ASP A 565 -2.21 -14.78 -16.13
CA ASP A 565 -2.07 -15.80 -17.15
C ASP A 565 -2.35 -17.15 -16.50
N ASP A 566 -3.36 -17.89 -17.00
CA ASP A 566 -3.94 -19.04 -16.30
C ASP A 566 -2.91 -20.17 -16.10
N LYS A 567 -1.73 -20.07 -16.75
CA LYS A 567 -0.65 -21.06 -16.70
C LYS A 567 0.54 -20.71 -15.79
N ILE A 568 0.52 -19.59 -15.07
CA ILE A 568 1.70 -19.08 -14.35
C ILE A 568 1.48 -19.07 -12.83
N GLY A 569 2.51 -19.40 -12.05
CA GLY A 569 2.44 -19.44 -10.60
C GLY A 569 2.67 -20.82 -10.01
N VAL A 570 3.24 -20.85 -8.82
CA VAL A 570 3.34 -22.07 -8.01
C VAL A 570 2.02 -22.31 -7.29
N ARG A 571 1.40 -23.45 -7.59
CA ARG A 571 0.04 -23.79 -7.16
C ARG A 571 0.00 -24.59 -5.87
N CYS A 572 0.96 -25.49 -5.69
CA CYS A 572 1.02 -26.35 -4.52
C CYS A 572 2.46 -26.57 -4.07
N ILE A 573 2.63 -26.90 -2.79
CA ILE A 573 3.92 -27.14 -2.16
C ILE A 573 3.81 -28.22 -1.09
N ARG A 574 4.86 -29.03 -0.97
CA ARG A 574 5.06 -29.99 0.11
C ARG A 574 6.50 -30.03 0.57
N ILE A 575 6.69 -30.16 1.88
CA ILE A 575 7.99 -30.54 2.46
C ILE A 575 8.01 -32.03 2.76
N SER A 576 9.14 -32.69 2.50
CA SER A 576 9.28 -34.11 2.79
C SER A 576 9.22 -34.39 4.30
N PRO A 577 8.78 -35.59 4.74
CA PRO A 577 8.67 -35.92 6.16
C PRO A 577 9.97 -35.80 6.96
N ASP A 578 11.12 -35.99 6.31
CA ASP A 578 12.45 -35.82 6.88
C ASP A 578 12.95 -34.36 6.86
N GLY A 579 12.18 -33.44 6.24
CA GLY A 579 12.54 -32.03 6.10
C GLY A 579 13.66 -31.76 5.08
N ALA A 580 14.14 -32.77 4.36
CA ALA A 580 15.31 -32.64 3.49
C ALA A 580 14.99 -32.06 2.10
N HIS A 581 13.74 -32.20 1.64
CA HIS A 581 13.32 -31.85 0.29
C HIS A 581 12.04 -31.02 0.27
N ILE A 582 11.94 -30.14 -0.72
CA ILE A 582 10.77 -29.31 -0.97
C ILE A 582 10.29 -29.60 -2.39
N ALA A 583 9.07 -30.08 -2.51
CA ALA A 583 8.40 -30.31 -3.79
C ALA A 583 7.39 -29.20 -4.06
N SER A 584 7.42 -28.60 -5.25
CA SER A 584 6.47 -27.56 -5.66
C SER A 584 5.94 -27.81 -7.05
N GLY A 585 4.63 -27.64 -7.24
CA GLY A 585 3.95 -27.81 -8.53
C GLY A 585 3.43 -26.48 -9.07
N ASP A 586 3.62 -26.22 -10.36
CA ASP A 586 3.19 -24.97 -11.01
C ASP A 586 1.90 -25.12 -11.84
N ARG A 587 1.41 -23.98 -12.37
CA ARG A 587 0.24 -23.94 -13.25
C ARG A 587 0.49 -24.37 -14.69
N SER A 588 1.75 -24.60 -15.06
CA SER A 588 2.14 -25.13 -16.36
C SER A 588 2.22 -26.66 -16.38
N GLY A 589 2.11 -27.32 -15.23
CA GLY A 589 2.14 -28.78 -15.10
C GLY A 589 3.51 -29.35 -14.72
N ASN A 590 4.46 -28.49 -14.32
CA ASN A 590 5.78 -28.89 -13.88
C ASN A 590 5.83 -29.11 -12.37
N VAL A 591 6.68 -30.04 -11.96
CA VAL A 591 7.05 -30.29 -10.56
C VAL A 591 8.54 -30.03 -10.38
N TYR A 592 8.87 -29.25 -9.37
CA TYR A 592 10.24 -28.89 -8.99
C TYR A 592 10.56 -29.51 -7.63
N ILE A 593 11.70 -30.19 -7.55
CA ILE A 593 12.22 -30.77 -6.32
C ILE A 593 13.48 -29.99 -5.93
N HIS A 594 13.44 -29.33 -4.79
CA HIS A 594 14.56 -28.63 -4.20
C HIS A 594 15.06 -29.37 -2.97
N ALA A 595 16.35 -29.28 -2.68
CA ALA A 595 16.86 -29.55 -1.34
C ALA A 595 16.38 -28.45 -0.37
N ASN A 596 16.35 -28.73 0.92
CA ASN A 596 16.00 -27.74 1.94
C ASN A 596 16.99 -26.55 1.98
N SER A 597 18.21 -26.73 1.46
CA SER A 597 19.17 -25.63 1.23
C SER A 597 18.72 -24.64 0.14
N GLY A 598 17.71 -25.00 -0.65
CA GLY A 598 17.21 -24.24 -1.79
C GLY A 598 17.78 -24.64 -3.15
N GLU A 599 18.72 -25.59 -3.19
CA GLU A 599 19.27 -26.11 -4.45
C GLU A 599 18.20 -26.87 -5.24
N LEU A 600 17.98 -26.49 -6.51
CA LEU A 600 17.08 -27.23 -7.42
C LEU A 600 17.74 -28.56 -7.82
N LEU A 601 17.17 -29.67 -7.38
CA LEU A 601 17.67 -31.02 -7.65
C LEU A 601 17.08 -31.61 -8.93
N ARG A 602 15.80 -31.33 -9.21
CA ARG A 602 15.11 -31.90 -10.36
C ARG A 602 13.89 -31.08 -10.79
N THR A 603 13.68 -30.99 -12.10
CA THR A 603 12.42 -30.55 -12.71
C THR A 603 11.79 -31.74 -13.44
N LEU A 604 10.48 -31.91 -13.28
CA LEU A 604 9.67 -32.95 -13.90
C LEU A 604 8.51 -32.29 -14.65
N GLU A 605 8.43 -32.50 -15.96
CA GLU A 605 7.22 -32.19 -16.74
C GLU A 605 6.19 -33.29 -16.45
N ALA A 606 5.25 -33.02 -15.55
CA ALA A 606 4.37 -34.04 -14.99
C ALA A 606 2.99 -34.08 -15.67
N HIS A 607 2.48 -32.92 -16.06
CA HIS A 607 1.12 -32.76 -16.58
C HIS A 607 1.05 -31.76 -17.74
N ASP A 608 0.06 -31.94 -18.62
CA ASP A 608 -0.29 -30.95 -19.67
C ASP A 608 -1.14 -29.77 -19.12
N ALA A 609 -1.43 -29.79 -17.82
CA ALA A 609 -2.28 -28.84 -17.09
C ALA A 609 -1.73 -28.62 -15.66
N GLU A 610 -2.30 -27.67 -14.90
CA GLU A 610 -1.78 -27.30 -13.58
C GLU A 610 -1.63 -28.47 -12.59
N VAL A 611 -0.52 -28.46 -11.84
CA VAL A 611 -0.32 -29.38 -10.72
C VAL A 611 -1.11 -28.87 -9.51
N SER A 612 -2.32 -29.39 -9.33
CA SER A 612 -3.25 -28.91 -8.31
C SER A 612 -2.90 -29.33 -6.88
N TRP A 613 -2.25 -30.47 -6.69
CA TRP A 613 -1.86 -30.98 -5.38
C TRP A 613 -0.62 -31.87 -5.46
N LEU A 614 0.17 -31.87 -4.40
CA LEU A 614 1.29 -32.78 -4.17
C LEU A 614 1.06 -33.53 -2.86
N GLN A 615 1.37 -34.83 -2.87
CA GLN A 615 1.30 -35.69 -1.70
C GLN A 615 2.61 -36.46 -1.61
N ASP A 616 3.29 -36.35 -0.47
CA ASP A 616 4.37 -37.24 -0.14
C ASP A 616 3.80 -38.49 0.54
N THR A 617 4.34 -39.66 0.19
CA THR A 617 4.05 -40.92 0.86
C THR A 617 5.26 -41.31 1.67
N ALA A 618 5.11 -41.27 3.00
CA ALA A 618 6.08 -41.90 3.89
C ALA A 618 6.04 -43.41 3.65
N PHE A 619 6.83 -43.91 2.70
CA PHE A 619 7.17 -45.32 2.69
C PHE A 619 8.01 -45.57 3.94
N SER A 620 7.34 -45.97 5.02
CA SER A 620 7.97 -46.69 6.10
C SER A 620 8.69 -47.86 5.47
N THR A 621 10.01 -47.78 5.36
CA THR A 621 10.89 -48.93 5.17
C THR A 621 10.85 -49.78 6.45
N LYS A 622 9.68 -50.36 6.72
CA LYS A 622 9.54 -51.49 7.62
C LYS A 622 9.11 -52.68 6.78
N HIS A 623 10.16 -53.41 6.39
CA HIS A 623 10.23 -54.76 5.86
C HIS A 623 9.75 -55.01 4.43
#